data_AF-A0A1Y5E0N7-F1
#
_entry.id   AF-A0A1Y5E0N7-F1
#
_cell.length_a   1.000
_cell.length_b   1.000
_cell.length_c   1.000
_cell.angle_alpha   90.00
_cell.angle_beta   90.00
_cell.angle_gamma   90.00
#
_symmetry.space_group_name_H-M   'P 1'
#
loop_
_entity.id
_entity.type
_entity.pdbx_description
1 polymer ?
#
loop_
_entity_poly.entity_id
_entity_poly.type
_entity_poly.pdbx_seq_one_letter_code
_entity_poly.pdbx_strand_id
1 'polypeptide(L)'
;MNDIIEMVIIAVIAVVTLTALYKVMPFKRFGPIKPSFSLFPKYVAQFEQSVADIEAALLEQAFHKNHDGSFSRGKVYGDFSAKSIKLSVTIDQSAKQIRVYASFFGILFDTGDVWQLTADILTGSSS
;
A
#
# COMPACT_ATOMS: atom_id res chain seq x y z
N MET A 1 4.06 -18.00 34.21
CA MET A 1 3.13 -18.59 33.20
C MET A 1 2.01 -17.61 32.88
N ASN A 2 1.42 -16.95 33.87
CA ASN A 2 0.46 -15.85 33.66
C ASN A 2 1.05 -14.66 32.90
N ASP A 3 2.28 -14.23 33.20
CA ASP A 3 2.87 -13.03 32.55
C ASP A 3 3.12 -13.23 31.04
N ILE A 4 3.48 -14.44 30.63
CA ILE A 4 3.68 -14.77 29.21
C ILE A 4 2.33 -14.77 28.48
N ILE A 5 1.30 -15.35 29.09
CA ILE A 5 -0.06 -15.38 28.53
C ILE A 5 -0.61 -13.94 28.45
N GLU A 6 -0.41 -13.12 29.47
CA GLU A 6 -0.81 -11.71 29.48
C GLU A 6 -0.11 -10.91 28.38
N MET A 7 1.20 -11.05 28.24
CA MET A 7 1.97 -10.40 27.18
C MET A 7 1.50 -10.83 25.78
N VAL A 8 1.20 -12.12 25.58
CA VAL A 8 0.64 -12.63 24.31
C VAL A 8 -0.73 -12.03 24.05
N ILE A 9 -1.61 -11.96 25.05
CA ILE A 9 -2.94 -11.35 24.92
C ILE A 9 -2.82 -9.88 24.53
N ILE A 10 -1.96 -9.10 25.21
CA ILE A 10 -1.71 -7.69 24.90
C ILE A 10 -1.20 -7.53 23.47
N ALA A 11 -0.25 -8.37 23.06
CA ALA A 11 0.29 -8.34 21.70
C ALA A 11 -0.81 -8.61 20.64
N VAL A 12 -1.66 -9.62 20.87
CA VAL A 12 -2.78 -9.94 19.97
C VAL A 12 -3.76 -8.77 19.89
N ILE A 13 -4.16 -8.19 21.03
CA ILE A 13 -5.06 -7.02 21.07
C ILE A 13 -4.44 -5.83 20.33
N ALA A 14 -3.14 -5.57 20.52
CA ALA A 14 -2.44 -4.49 19.84
C ALA A 14 -2.44 -4.69 18.32
N VAL A 15 -2.12 -5.90 17.83
CA VAL A 15 -2.12 -6.22 16.39
C VAL A 15 -3.52 -6.07 15.79
N VAL A 16 -4.55 -6.57 16.47
CA VAL A 16 -5.95 -6.45 16.03
C VAL A 16 -6.37 -4.98 15.97
N THR A 17 -6.05 -4.20 17.00
CA THR A 17 -6.38 -2.77 17.08
C THR A 17 -5.68 -1.97 15.98
N LEU A 18 -4.38 -2.18 15.79
CA LEU A 18 -3.60 -1.50 14.75
C LEU A 18 -4.07 -1.86 13.34
N THR A 19 -4.43 -3.13 13.12
CA THR A 19 -4.99 -3.60 11.85
C THR A 19 -6.36 -2.96 11.58
N ALA A 20 -7.23 -2.89 12.59
CA ALA A 20 -8.53 -2.25 12.50
C ALA A 20 -8.39 -0.74 12.20
N LEU A 21 -7.51 -0.04 12.92
CA LEU A 21 -7.19 1.36 12.66
C LEU A 21 -6.69 1.57 11.23
N TYR A 22 -5.72 0.77 10.79
CA TYR A 22 -5.22 0.84 9.42
C TYR A 22 -6.35 0.66 8.38
N LYS A 23 -7.32 -0.24 8.60
CA LYS A 23 -8.44 -0.43 7.67
C LYS A 23 -9.39 0.77 7.62
N VAL A 24 -9.71 1.35 8.77
CA VAL A 24 -10.69 2.46 8.89
C VAL A 24 -10.10 3.81 8.48
N MET A 25 -8.79 4.02 8.63
CA MET A 25 -8.16 5.29 8.27
C MET A 25 -8.41 5.66 6.80
N PRO A 26 -8.71 6.92 6.47
CA PRO A 26 -8.96 7.30 5.08
C PRO A 26 -7.69 7.21 4.23
N PHE A 27 -7.87 7.07 2.92
CA PHE A 27 -6.77 7.21 1.96
C PHE A 27 -6.31 8.66 1.92
N LYS A 28 -5.00 8.87 1.99
CA LYS A 28 -4.37 10.17 1.78
C LYS A 28 -4.41 10.50 0.30
N ARG A 29 -4.62 11.77 -0.04
CA ARG A 29 -4.45 12.21 -1.42
C ARG A 29 -2.97 12.20 -1.77
N PHE A 30 -2.64 11.63 -2.91
CA PHE A 30 -1.31 11.73 -3.48
C PHE A 30 -1.01 13.19 -3.81
N GLY A 31 0.16 13.66 -3.40
CA GLY A 31 0.60 15.05 -3.57
C GLY A 31 2.00 15.11 -4.17
N PRO A 32 2.45 16.29 -4.63
CA PRO A 32 3.69 16.44 -5.39
C PRO A 32 4.97 16.26 -4.58
N ILE A 33 4.88 16.32 -3.24
CA ILE A 33 6.04 16.26 -2.34
C ILE A 33 6.07 14.90 -1.66
N LYS A 34 7.20 14.19 -1.79
CA LYS A 34 7.46 12.95 -1.05
C LYS A 34 7.54 13.23 0.44
N PRO A 35 6.73 12.57 1.28
CA PRO A 35 6.86 12.70 2.73
C PRO A 35 8.13 11.97 3.20
N SER A 36 8.87 12.58 4.12
CA SER A 36 9.99 11.93 4.80
C SER A 36 9.55 10.82 5.77
N PHE A 37 8.31 10.89 6.24
CA PHE A 37 7.68 9.90 7.11
C PHE A 37 6.16 9.91 6.89
N SER A 38 5.53 8.74 6.77
CA SER A 38 4.08 8.64 6.61
C SER A 38 3.49 7.57 7.50
N LEU A 39 2.57 7.94 8.40
CA LEU A 39 1.77 6.99 9.18
C LEU A 39 0.63 6.44 8.34
N PHE A 40 0.38 5.14 8.41
CA PHE A 40 -0.65 4.43 7.65
C PHE A 40 -0.63 4.82 6.15
N PRO A 41 0.49 4.59 5.44
CA PRO A 41 0.66 5.06 4.07
C PRO A 41 -0.30 4.33 3.12
N LYS A 42 -1.46 4.96 2.90
CA LYS A 42 -2.48 4.57 1.93
C LYS A 42 -2.77 5.78 1.07
N TYR A 43 -2.63 5.64 -0.25
CA TYR A 43 -2.77 6.77 -1.16
C TYR A 43 -3.87 6.55 -2.18
N VAL A 44 -4.59 7.62 -2.49
CA VAL A 44 -5.44 7.73 -3.67
C VAL A 44 -4.83 8.77 -4.60
N ALA A 45 -4.65 8.41 -5.86
CA ALA A 45 -4.06 9.29 -6.86
C ALA A 45 -4.92 9.32 -8.12
N GLN A 46 -5.04 10.50 -8.73
CA GLN A 46 -5.64 10.64 -10.05
C GLN A 46 -4.58 10.39 -11.12
N PHE A 47 -5.01 9.83 -12.26
CA PHE A 47 -4.17 9.66 -13.42
C PHE A 47 -4.84 10.25 -14.66
N GLU A 48 -4.05 10.87 -15.53
CA GLU A 48 -4.52 11.44 -16.80
C GLU A 48 -4.40 10.44 -17.96
N GLN A 49 -3.51 9.47 -17.82
CA GLN A 49 -3.16 8.45 -18.80
C GLN A 49 -4.32 7.48 -19.07
N SER A 50 -4.18 6.65 -20.10
CA SER A 50 -5.17 5.59 -20.31
C SER A 50 -5.06 4.54 -19.21
N VAL A 51 -6.17 3.85 -18.94
CA VAL A 51 -6.16 2.73 -17.98
C VAL A 51 -5.17 1.65 -18.43
N ALA A 52 -5.01 1.43 -19.73
CA ALA A 52 -4.07 0.47 -20.27
C ALA A 52 -2.61 0.82 -19.94
N ASP A 53 -2.25 2.11 -19.96
CA ASP A 53 -0.90 2.57 -19.60
C ASP A 53 -0.64 2.34 -18.10
N ILE A 54 -1.62 2.61 -17.25
CA ILE A 54 -1.53 2.33 -15.80
C ILE A 54 -1.42 0.83 -15.53
N GLU A 55 -2.20 0.00 -16.23
CA GLU A 55 -2.09 -1.45 -16.11
C GLU A 55 -0.70 -1.94 -16.55
N ALA A 56 -0.15 -1.41 -17.65
CA ALA A 56 1.19 -1.74 -18.11
C ALA A 56 2.25 -1.35 -17.07
N ALA A 57 2.19 -0.13 -16.52
CA ALA A 57 3.09 0.33 -15.47
C ALA A 57 3.04 -0.57 -14.22
N LEU A 58 1.84 -1.02 -13.83
CA LEU A 58 1.69 -1.97 -12.71
C LEU A 58 2.38 -3.31 -13.00
N LEU A 59 2.25 -3.84 -14.21
CA LEU A 59 2.90 -5.09 -14.61
C LEU A 59 4.43 -4.95 -14.64
N GLU A 60 4.96 -3.83 -15.15
CA GLU A 60 6.40 -3.52 -15.10
C GLU A 60 6.92 -3.43 -13.67
N GLN A 61 6.09 -2.88 -12.78
CA GLN A 61 6.35 -2.83 -11.34
C GLN A 61 6.07 -4.17 -10.63
N ALA A 62 6.07 -5.29 -11.36
CA ALA A 62 5.90 -6.66 -10.85
C ALA A 62 4.61 -6.88 -10.05
N PHE A 63 3.55 -6.12 -10.32
CA PHE A 63 2.21 -6.46 -9.85
C PHE A 63 1.60 -7.54 -10.74
N HIS A 64 0.79 -8.39 -10.12
CA HIS A 64 -0.03 -9.36 -10.81
C HIS A 64 -1.49 -8.93 -10.75
N LYS A 65 -2.18 -9.01 -11.90
CA LYS A 65 -3.63 -8.78 -11.99
C LYS A 65 -4.36 -9.97 -11.38
N ASN A 66 -5.24 -9.71 -10.43
CA ASN A 66 -6.11 -10.68 -9.78
C ASN A 66 -7.42 -10.83 -10.58
N HIS A 67 -8.17 -11.89 -10.29
CA HIS A 67 -9.46 -12.16 -10.93
C HIS A 67 -10.53 -11.08 -10.71
N ASP A 68 -10.43 -10.31 -9.61
CA ASP A 68 -11.34 -9.22 -9.26
C ASP A 68 -10.96 -7.88 -9.95
N GLY A 69 -9.94 -7.86 -10.80
CA GLY A 69 -9.42 -6.66 -11.45
C GLY A 69 -8.50 -5.82 -10.57
N SER A 70 -8.26 -6.20 -9.31
CA SER A 70 -7.22 -5.59 -8.48
C SER A 70 -5.83 -6.10 -8.88
N PHE A 71 -4.80 -5.35 -8.53
CA PHE A 71 -3.41 -5.72 -8.75
C PHE A 71 -2.77 -5.98 -7.39
N SER A 72 -1.92 -7.00 -7.30
CA SER A 72 -1.16 -7.23 -6.07
C SER A 72 0.27 -7.65 -6.33
N ARG A 73 1.15 -7.21 -5.45
CA ARG A 73 2.58 -7.55 -5.46
C ARG A 73 3.00 -7.99 -4.07
N GLY A 74 3.71 -9.11 -4.02
CA GLY A 74 4.52 -9.46 -2.85
C GLY A 74 5.91 -8.85 -2.98
N LYS A 75 6.50 -8.42 -1.86
CA LYS A 75 7.84 -7.81 -1.75
C LYS A 75 7.89 -6.34 -2.21
N VAL A 76 7.99 -5.44 -1.23
CA VAL A 76 8.25 -4.00 -1.41
C VAL A 76 9.76 -3.77 -1.33
N TYR A 77 10.29 -2.94 -2.23
CA TYR A 77 11.68 -2.49 -2.24
C TYR A 77 11.88 -1.38 -1.19
N GLY A 78 13.06 -1.28 -0.57
CA GLY A 78 13.35 -0.36 0.56
C GLY A 78 13.45 -1.08 1.90
N ASP A 79 13.96 -0.41 2.94
CA ASP A 79 14.34 -0.93 4.28
C ASP A 79 13.20 -1.59 5.11
N PHE A 80 12.10 -2.00 4.47
CA PHE A 80 11.12 -2.91 5.03
C PHE A 80 11.71 -4.32 5.20
N SER A 81 12.40 -4.50 6.33
CA SER A 81 12.87 -5.78 6.88
C SER A 81 11.78 -6.87 6.95
N ALA A 82 10.50 -6.50 6.84
CA ALA A 82 9.40 -7.44 6.76
C ALA A 82 9.26 -8.03 5.34
N LYS A 83 9.87 -9.21 5.13
CA LYS A 83 9.88 -10.03 3.91
C LYS A 83 8.51 -10.38 3.26
N SER A 84 7.39 -9.79 3.66
CA SER A 84 6.05 -10.31 3.32
C SER A 84 4.91 -9.27 3.26
N ILE A 85 5.19 -7.97 3.09
CA ILE A 85 4.11 -7.00 2.93
C ILE A 85 3.50 -7.14 1.53
N LYS A 86 2.22 -7.55 1.47
CA LYS A 86 1.43 -7.62 0.24
C LYS A 86 0.81 -6.25 -0.05
N LEU A 87 1.23 -5.64 -1.14
CA LEU A 87 0.62 -4.42 -1.66
C LEU A 87 -0.50 -4.76 -2.63
N SER A 88 -1.52 -3.92 -2.63
CA SER A 88 -2.67 -3.98 -3.49
C SER A 88 -2.92 -2.62 -4.14
N VAL A 89 -3.23 -2.65 -5.43
CA VAL A 89 -3.65 -1.49 -6.20
C VAL A 89 -5.02 -1.77 -6.81
N THR A 90 -5.94 -0.85 -6.65
CA THR A 90 -7.25 -0.91 -7.32
C THR A 90 -7.38 0.29 -8.24
N ILE A 91 -7.82 0.04 -9.47
CA ILE A 91 -8.06 1.09 -10.47
C ILE A 91 -9.57 1.37 -10.51
N ASP A 92 -9.94 2.61 -10.24
CA ASP A 92 -11.28 3.15 -10.47
C ASP A 92 -11.29 3.85 -11.84
N GLN A 93 -11.83 3.16 -12.84
CA GLN A 93 -11.87 3.65 -14.21
C GLN A 93 -12.81 4.87 -14.37
N SER A 94 -13.92 4.89 -13.63
CA SER A 94 -14.91 5.98 -13.72
C SER A 94 -14.38 7.27 -13.12
N ALA A 95 -13.67 7.18 -12.00
CA ALA A 95 -13.08 8.34 -11.33
C ALA A 95 -11.65 8.68 -11.79
N LYS A 96 -11.08 7.89 -12.72
CA LYS A 96 -9.68 7.93 -13.17
C LYS A 96 -8.69 7.99 -11.99
N GLN A 97 -8.85 7.06 -11.05
CA GLN A 97 -8.06 7.02 -9.82
C GLN A 97 -7.48 5.65 -9.53
N ILE A 98 -6.28 5.63 -8.94
CA ILE A 98 -5.71 4.43 -8.32
C ILE A 98 -5.74 4.58 -6.81
N ARG A 99 -5.90 3.45 -6.11
CA ARG A 99 -5.67 3.36 -4.66
C ARG A 99 -4.56 2.38 -4.40
N VAL A 100 -3.55 2.79 -3.65
CA VAL A 100 -2.38 1.99 -3.30
C VAL A 100 -2.36 1.79 -1.79
N TYR A 101 -2.34 0.54 -1.34
CA TYR A 101 -2.37 0.17 0.07
C TYR A 101 -1.84 -1.25 0.32
N ALA A 102 -1.37 -1.55 1.53
CA ALA A 102 -1.13 -2.92 1.98
C ALA A 102 -2.44 -3.65 2.34
N SER A 103 -2.61 -4.89 1.88
CA SER A 103 -3.87 -5.66 1.99
C SER A 103 -3.96 -6.65 3.14
N PHE A 104 -2.85 -6.94 3.84
CA PHE A 104 -2.83 -7.93 4.93
C PHE A 104 -2.76 -7.30 6.33
N PHE A 105 -1.56 -7.06 6.86
CA PHE A 105 -1.37 -6.44 8.19
C PHE A 105 -1.38 -4.90 8.17
N GLY A 106 -1.43 -4.31 6.97
CA GLY A 106 -1.21 -2.88 6.80
C GLY A 106 0.26 -2.49 6.97
N ILE A 107 0.60 -1.28 6.56
CA ILE A 107 1.87 -0.64 6.88
C ILE A 107 1.53 0.42 7.92
N LEU A 108 2.17 0.40 9.09
CA LEU A 108 1.92 1.41 10.12
C LEU A 108 2.66 2.70 9.84
N PHE A 109 3.86 2.60 9.27
CA PHE A 109 4.63 3.74 8.82
C PHE A 109 5.61 3.38 7.71
N ASP A 110 5.94 4.35 6.87
CA ASP A 110 7.03 4.28 5.89
C ASP A 110 7.85 5.57 5.83
N THR A 111 8.95 5.53 5.08
CA THR A 111 9.79 6.70 4.73
C THR A 111 9.42 7.26 3.35
N GLY A 112 8.13 7.21 3.01
CA GLY A 112 7.62 7.64 1.71
C GLY A 112 7.74 6.59 0.60
N ASP A 113 7.92 5.32 0.94
CA ASP A 113 8.12 4.23 -0.02
C ASP A 113 6.84 3.88 -0.79
N VAL A 114 5.68 3.85 -0.12
CA VAL A 114 4.39 3.67 -0.80
C VAL A 114 4.05 4.91 -1.63
N TRP A 115 4.48 6.10 -1.18
CA TRP A 115 4.36 7.32 -1.99
C TRP A 115 5.21 7.20 -3.27
N GLN A 116 6.46 6.75 -3.16
CA GLN A 116 7.36 6.59 -4.30
C GLN A 116 6.77 5.59 -5.29
N LEU A 117 6.33 4.44 -4.82
CA LEU A 117 5.68 3.45 -5.66
C LEU A 117 4.44 4.00 -6.36
N THR A 118 3.64 4.81 -5.66
CA THR A 118 2.48 5.47 -6.27
C THR A 118 2.93 6.42 -7.38
N ALA A 119 4.01 7.19 -7.18
CA ALA A 119 4.59 8.05 -8.20
C ALA A 119 5.07 7.25 -9.40
N ASP A 120 5.81 6.17 -9.18
CA ASP A 120 6.39 5.32 -10.22
C ASP A 120 5.30 4.67 -11.10
N ILE A 121 4.18 4.24 -10.50
CA ILE A 121 3.00 3.75 -11.23
C ILE A 121 2.40 4.85 -12.10
N LEU A 122 2.29 6.07 -11.57
CA LEU A 122 1.71 7.21 -12.30
C LEU A 122 2.62 7.72 -13.41
N THR A 123 3.93 7.59 -13.31
CA THR A 123 4.86 8.06 -14.34
C THR A 123 5.32 6.96 -15.30
N GLY A 124 4.92 5.71 -15.07
CA GLY A 124 5.40 4.56 -15.84
C GLY A 124 6.92 4.39 -15.76
N SER A 125 7.54 4.83 -14.66
CA SER A 125 8.99 4.82 -14.51
C SER A 125 9.41 3.69 -13.57
N SER A 126 10.43 2.92 -13.95
CA SER A 126 11.13 1.99 -13.07
C SER A 126 12.42 2.65 -12.60
N SER A 127 12.44 3.14 -11.35
CA SER A 127 13.65 3.62 -10.68
C SER A 127 14.45 2.46 -10.07
#